data_AF-A0A1G5RHI8-F1
#
_entry.id   AF-A0A1G5RHI8-F1
#
_cell.length_a   1.000
_cell.length_b   1.000
_cell.length_c   1.000
_cell.angle_alpha   90.00
_cell.angle_beta   90.00
_cell.angle_gamma   90.00
#
_symmetry.space_group_name_H-M   'P 1'
#
loop_
_entity.id
_entity.type
_entity.pdbx_description
1 polymer ?
#
loop_
_entity_poly.entity_id
_entity_poly.type
_entity_poly.pdbx_seq_one_letter_code
_entity_poly.pdbx_strand_id
1 'polypeptide(L)'
;MSSLNLLTEKFDNKTATIAIVGLGYVGLPLMLRYNDIGFKVIGFDIDQEKTDKLNQGQSYIEHIPAAKISHAIKTGFEATTDFTHIAQCDAIILCVPTPLNKYREPDISFVINTTD
;
A
#
# COMPACT_ATOMS: atom_id res chain seq x y z
N MET A 1 0.65 29.36 5.86
CA MET A 1 -0.29 28.34 5.34
C MET A 1 -0.37 27.23 6.37
N SER A 2 -1.55 26.72 6.71
CA SER A 2 -1.65 25.63 7.71
C SER A 2 -1.09 24.32 7.15
N SER A 3 -0.63 23.42 8.01
CA SER A 3 -0.15 22.09 7.60
C SER A 3 -1.22 21.30 6.82
N LEU A 4 -2.50 21.49 7.18
CA LEU A 4 -3.62 20.88 6.46
C LEU A 4 -3.74 21.39 5.02
N ASN A 5 -3.59 22.70 4.80
CA ASN A 5 -3.67 23.27 3.45
C ASN A 5 -2.54 22.75 2.56
N LEU A 6 -1.33 22.60 3.11
CA LEU A 6 -0.20 22.01 2.37
C LEU A 6 -0.47 20.56 1.99
N LEU A 7 -1.07 19.77 2.90
CA LEU A 7 -1.43 18.39 2.61
C LEU A 7 -2.50 18.29 1.52
N THR A 8 -3.55 19.10 1.60
CA THR A 8 -4.59 19.17 0.56
C THR A 8 -3.99 19.51 -0.81
N GLU A 9 -3.09 20.50 -0.87
CA GLU A 9 -2.41 20.88 -2.10
C GLU A 9 -1.57 19.74 -2.68
N LYS A 10 -0.92 18.93 -1.83
CA LYS A 10 -0.21 17.73 -2.30
C LYS A 10 -1.15 16.70 -2.93
N PHE A 11 -2.35 16.51 -2.40
CA PHE A 11 -3.33 15.60 -2.97
C PHE A 11 -3.90 16.13 -4.29
N ASP A 12 -4.24 17.42 -4.34
CA ASP A 12 -4.77 18.07 -5.54
C ASP A 12 -3.76 18.00 -6.70
N ASN A 13 -2.47 18.19 -6.39
CA ASN A 13 -1.38 18.15 -7.36
C ASN A 13 -0.77 16.75 -7.56
N LYS A 14 -1.29 15.72 -6.88
CA LYS A 14 -0.79 14.33 -6.92
C LYS A 14 0.68 14.16 -6.53
N THR A 15 1.19 15.05 -5.70
CA THR A 15 2.55 14.98 -5.14
C THR A 15 2.60 14.31 -3.78
N ALA A 16 1.43 14.01 -3.19
CA ALA A 16 1.32 13.23 -1.98
C ALA A 16 1.85 11.80 -2.19
N THR A 17 2.54 11.25 -1.19
CA THR A 17 2.97 9.85 -1.18
C THR A 17 1.99 9.02 -0.33
N ILE A 18 1.43 7.96 -0.91
CA ILE A 18 0.45 7.12 -0.24
C ILE A 18 1.10 5.80 0.20
N ALA A 19 0.96 5.44 1.48
CA ALA A 19 1.30 4.12 1.98
C ALA A 19 0.10 3.19 1.89
N ILE A 20 0.29 2.00 1.32
CA ILE A 20 -0.67 0.88 1.40
C ILE A 20 -0.06 -0.21 2.26
N VAL A 21 -0.65 -0.50 3.42
CA VAL A 21 -0.14 -1.53 4.34
C VAL A 21 -0.95 -2.81 4.20
N GLY A 22 -0.29 -3.90 3.85
CA GLY A 22 -0.88 -5.18 3.46
C GLY A 22 -1.11 -5.23 1.95
N LEU A 23 -0.27 -5.97 1.23
CA LEU A 23 -0.32 -6.13 -0.23
C LEU A 23 -1.07 -7.42 -0.62
N GLY A 24 -2.11 -7.73 0.14
CA GLY A 24 -3.00 -8.85 -0.15
C GLY A 24 -3.98 -8.55 -1.30
N TYR A 25 -5.03 -9.37 -1.37
CA TYR A 25 -6.07 -9.26 -2.39
C TYR A 25 -6.79 -7.91 -2.44
N VAL A 26 -6.83 -7.16 -1.32
CA VAL A 26 -7.42 -5.81 -1.27
C VAL A 26 -6.37 -4.73 -1.55
N GLY A 27 -5.25 -4.77 -0.81
CA GLY A 27 -4.26 -3.69 -0.88
C GLY A 27 -3.51 -3.64 -2.21
N LEU A 28 -3.17 -4.78 -2.83
CA LEU A 28 -2.42 -4.74 -4.09
C LEU A 28 -3.24 -4.12 -5.25
N PRO A 29 -4.51 -4.47 -5.48
CA PRO A 29 -5.36 -3.73 -6.42
C PRO A 29 -5.53 -2.25 -6.07
N LEU A 30 -5.68 -1.91 -4.78
CA LEU A 30 -5.83 -0.52 -4.35
C LEU A 30 -4.58 0.31 -4.65
N MET A 31 -3.39 -0.24 -4.36
CA MET A 31 -2.10 0.32 -4.74
C MET A 31 -2.06 0.61 -6.25
N LEU A 32 -2.42 -0.39 -7.07
CA LEU A 32 -2.43 -0.22 -8.52
C LEU A 32 -3.36 0.90 -8.97
N ARG A 33 -4.53 1.07 -8.32
CA ARG A 33 -5.45 2.17 -8.66
C ARG A 33 -4.87 3.54 -8.31
N TYR A 34 -4.26 3.71 -7.13
CA TYR A 34 -3.65 4.99 -6.76
C TYR A 34 -2.45 5.34 -7.64
N ASN A 35 -1.64 4.34 -8.01
CA ASN A 35 -0.52 4.57 -8.90
C ASN A 35 -0.97 4.89 -10.33
N ASP A 36 -1.99 4.19 -10.86
CA ASP A 36 -2.56 4.44 -12.20
C ASP A 36 -3.15 5.85 -12.34
N ILE A 37 -3.69 6.43 -11.27
CA ILE A 37 -4.17 7.83 -11.28
C ILE A 37 -3.05 8.86 -11.03
N GLY A 38 -1.81 8.44 -10.86
CA GLY A 38 -0.61 9.29 -10.85
C GLY A 38 0.01 9.57 -9.49
N PHE A 39 -0.39 8.89 -8.41
CA PHE A 39 0.28 9.03 -7.12
C PHE A 39 1.52 8.14 -7.02
N LYS A 40 2.52 8.61 -6.26
CA LYS A 40 3.56 7.73 -5.74
C LYS A 40 2.97 6.87 -4.64
N VAL A 41 3.25 5.57 -4.67
CA VAL A 41 2.72 4.62 -3.70
C VAL A 41 3.84 3.76 -3.15
N ILE A 42 3.91 3.67 -1.83
CA ILE A 42 4.80 2.74 -1.14
C ILE A 42 3.93 1.63 -0.56
N GLY A 43 4.14 0.41 -1.04
CA GLY A 43 3.48 -0.77 -0.53
C GLY A 43 4.27 -1.38 0.61
N PHE A 44 3.62 -1.64 1.74
CA PHE A 44 4.23 -2.30 2.89
C PHE A 44 3.60 -3.68 3.07
N ASP A 45 4.39 -4.72 3.21
CA ASP A 45 3.93 -6.05 3.62
C ASP A 45 5.00 -6.67 4.53
N ILE A 46 4.61 -7.59 5.41
CA ILE A 46 5.56 -8.30 6.29
C ILE A 46 6.27 -9.45 5.54
N ASP A 47 5.76 -9.84 4.38
CA ASP A 47 6.25 -10.95 3.59
C ASP A 47 7.29 -10.47 2.56
N GLN A 48 8.56 -10.79 2.80
CA GLN A 48 9.68 -10.43 1.91
C GLN A 48 9.55 -11.04 0.52
N GLU A 49 8.99 -12.24 0.40
CA GLU A 49 8.86 -12.90 -0.91
C GLU A 49 7.89 -12.12 -1.81
N LYS A 50 6.81 -11.59 -1.22
CA LYS A 50 5.85 -10.75 -1.95
C LYS A 50 6.48 -9.45 -2.43
N THR A 51 7.18 -8.74 -1.55
CA THR A 51 7.78 -7.44 -1.89
C THR A 51 8.86 -7.61 -2.96
N ASP A 52 9.70 -8.65 -2.85
CA ASP A 52 10.73 -8.98 -3.84
C ASP A 52 10.11 -9.28 -5.21
N LYS A 53 9.07 -10.11 -5.27
CA LYS A 53 8.34 -10.41 -6.53
C LYS A 53 7.77 -9.14 -7.16
N LEU A 54 7.13 -8.29 -6.36
CA LEU A 54 6.54 -7.05 -6.85
C LEU A 54 7.60 -6.10 -7.40
N ASN A 55 8.72 -5.92 -6.70
CA ASN A 55 9.83 -5.07 -7.14
C ASN A 55 10.54 -5.61 -8.39
N GLN A 56 10.42 -6.92 -8.67
CA GLN A 56 10.86 -7.53 -9.92
C GLN A 56 9.82 -7.42 -11.06
N GLY A 57 8.70 -6.72 -10.84
CA GLY A 57 7.63 -6.56 -11.82
C GLY A 57 6.74 -7.79 -11.98
N GLN A 58 6.82 -8.74 -11.04
CA GLN A 58 6.02 -9.96 -11.04
C GLN A 58 4.78 -9.82 -10.17
N SER A 59 3.77 -10.65 -10.43
CA SER A 59 2.57 -10.75 -9.59
C SER A 59 2.48 -12.13 -8.98
N TYR A 60 2.07 -12.20 -7.72
CA TYR A 60 1.68 -13.44 -7.03
C TYR A 60 0.16 -13.61 -6.93
N ILE A 61 -0.63 -12.64 -7.43
CA ILE A 61 -2.09 -12.77 -7.54
C ILE A 61 -2.42 -13.11 -8.99
N GLU A 62 -3.00 -14.29 -9.21
CA GLU A 62 -3.27 -14.87 -10.54
C GLU A 62 -4.03 -13.91 -11.48
N HIS A 63 -5.01 -13.18 -10.96
CA HIS A 63 -5.84 -12.26 -11.73
C HIS A 63 -5.24 -10.85 -11.90
N ILE A 64 -4.00 -10.63 -11.47
CA ILE A 64 -3.27 -9.37 -11.66
C ILE A 64 -2.11 -9.62 -12.63
N PRO A 65 -2.18 -9.09 -13.86
CA PRO A 65 -1.10 -9.25 -14.83
C PRO A 65 0.21 -8.59 -14.37
N ALA A 66 1.34 -9.29 -14.54
CA ALA A 66 2.68 -8.77 -14.24
C ALA A 66 2.96 -7.44 -14.97
N ALA A 67 2.40 -7.23 -16.17
CA ALA A 67 2.51 -5.98 -16.90
C ALA A 67 1.99 -4.76 -16.10
N LYS A 68 0.95 -4.92 -15.26
CA LYS A 68 0.45 -3.84 -14.40
C LYS A 68 1.44 -3.50 -13.29
N ILE A 69 2.06 -4.51 -12.68
CA ILE A 69 3.09 -4.32 -11.65
C ILE A 69 4.32 -3.65 -12.25
N SER A 70 4.79 -4.16 -13.39
CA SER A 70 5.93 -3.60 -14.13
C SER A 70 5.70 -2.16 -14.57
N HIS A 71 4.47 -1.82 -14.97
CA HIS A 71 4.11 -0.43 -15.25
C HIS A 71 4.15 0.40 -13.96
N ALA A 72 3.54 -0.10 -12.89
CA ALA A 72 3.45 0.62 -11.63
C ALA A 72 4.83 1.01 -11.07
N ILE A 73 5.81 0.10 -11.11
CA ILE A 73 7.19 0.40 -10.67
C ILE A 73 7.76 1.59 -11.44
N LYS A 74 7.59 1.61 -12.76
CA LYS A 74 8.07 2.70 -13.62
C LYS A 74 7.37 4.02 -13.35
N THR A 75 6.17 3.98 -12.79
CA THR A 75 5.34 5.15 -12.48
C THR A 75 5.31 5.48 -10.99
N GLY A 76 6.26 4.98 -10.20
CA GLY A 76 6.46 5.42 -8.81
C GLY A 76 5.83 4.53 -7.75
N PHE A 77 5.69 3.23 -8.02
CA PHE A 77 5.43 2.21 -7.00
C PHE A 77 6.72 1.54 -6.52
N GLU A 78 6.84 1.33 -5.21
CA GLU A 78 7.83 0.44 -4.60
C GLU A 78 7.16 -0.43 -3.52
N ALA A 79 7.63 -1.66 -3.33
CA ALA A 79 7.21 -2.52 -2.22
C ALA A 79 8.35 -2.68 -1.21
N THR A 80 8.05 -2.70 0.08
CA THR A 80 9.06 -2.87 1.13
C THR A 80 8.51 -3.61 2.35
N THR A 81 9.40 -4.29 3.05
CA THR A 81 9.17 -4.82 4.41
C THR A 81 9.67 -3.86 5.49
N ASP A 82 10.41 -2.81 5.11
CA ASP A 82 10.96 -1.81 6.01
C ASP A 82 9.95 -0.70 6.28
N PHE A 83 9.26 -0.83 7.41
CA PHE A 83 8.27 0.16 7.88
C PHE A 83 8.87 1.49 8.31
N THR A 84 10.20 1.63 8.46
CA THR A 84 10.80 2.93 8.78
C THR A 84 10.55 3.98 7.70
N HIS A 85 10.32 3.54 6.46
CA HIS A 85 9.96 4.41 5.35
C HIS A 85 8.55 5.03 5.48
N ILE A 86 7.68 4.53 6.36
CA ILE A 86 6.29 5.01 6.46
C ILE A 86 6.21 6.48 6.90
N ALA A 87 7.23 6.97 7.63
CA ALA A 87 7.31 8.34 8.11
C ALA A 87 7.39 9.39 6.98
N GLN A 88 7.74 8.98 5.75
CA GLN A 88 7.78 9.86 4.58
C GLN A 88 6.44 9.95 3.83
N CYS A 89 5.44 9.16 4.22
CA CYS A 89 4.14 9.11 3.56
C CYS A 89 3.19 10.18 4.09
N ASP A 90 2.35 10.71 3.20
CA ASP A 90 1.36 11.75 3.48
C ASP A 90 0.00 11.16 3.92
N ALA A 91 -0.29 9.92 3.52
CA ALA A 91 -1.43 9.14 3.99
C ALA A 91 -1.08 7.65 4.11
N ILE A 92 -1.74 6.98 5.04
CA ILE A 92 -1.58 5.54 5.29
C ILE A 92 -2.95 4.88 5.16
N ILE A 93 -3.05 3.86 4.33
CA ILE A 93 -4.24 3.03 4.18
C ILE A 93 -3.91 1.62 4.65
N LEU A 94 -4.60 1.18 5.71
CA LEU A 94 -4.45 -0.16 6.26
C LEU A 94 -5.36 -1.16 5.53
N CYS A 95 -4.75 -2.16 4.94
CA CYS A 95 -5.39 -3.28 4.22
C CYS A 95 -4.96 -4.62 4.83
N VAL A 96 -4.85 -4.65 6.16
CA VAL A 96 -4.51 -5.85 6.95
C VAL A 96 -5.75 -6.71 7.20
N PRO A 97 -5.59 -8.04 7.38
CA PRO A 97 -6.73 -8.93 7.54
C PRO A 97 -7.47 -8.67 8.84
N THR A 98 -8.80 -8.81 8.81
CA THR A 98 -9.67 -8.80 10.00
C THR A 98 -10.48 -10.10 10.03
N PRO A 99 -9.81 -11.25 10.25
CA PRO A 99 -10.47 -12.54 10.19
C PRO A 99 -11.56 -12.64 11.25
N LEU A 100 -12.58 -13.47 11.01
CA LEU A 100 -13.64 -13.67 11.98
C LEU A 100 -13.21 -14.69 13.05
N ASN A 101 -13.48 -14.38 14.32
CA ASN A 101 -13.28 -15.31 15.42
C ASN A 101 -14.38 -16.40 15.47
N LYS A 102 -14.32 -17.31 16.45
CA LYS A 102 -15.32 -18.38 16.65
C LYS A 102 -16.77 -17.89 16.86
N TYR A 103 -16.95 -16.61 17.21
CA TYR A 103 -18.24 -15.95 17.39
C TYR A 103 -18.66 -15.10 16.18
N ARG A 104 -17.91 -15.17 15.07
CA ARG A 104 -18.12 -14.36 13.85
C ARG A 104 -17.90 -12.86 14.05
N GLU A 105 -17.10 -12.47 15.02
CA GLU A 105 -16.70 -11.09 15.24
C GLU A 105 -15.34 -10.84 14.57
N PRO A 106 -15.09 -9.65 13.99
CA PRO A 106 -13.79 -9.31 13.44
C PRO A 106 -12.70 -9.31 14.52
N ASP A 107 -11.62 -10.03 14.27
CA ASP A 107 -10.38 -9.91 15.01
C ASP A 107 -9.61 -8.69 14.50
N ILE A 108 -9.59 -7.64 15.32
CA ILE A 108 -8.92 -6.36 15.02
C ILE A 108 -7.45 -6.34 15.48
N SER A 109 -6.92 -7.43 16.04
CA SER A 109 -5.55 -7.49 16.54
C SER A 109 -4.52 -7.14 15.46
N PHE A 110 -4.76 -7.54 14.21
CA PHE A 110 -3.90 -7.19 13.07
C PHE A 110 -3.83 -5.69 12.80
N VAL A 111 -4.91 -4.94 13.04
CA VAL A 111 -4.92 -3.49 12.90
C VAL A 111 -4.10 -2.86 14.01
N ILE A 112 -4.32 -3.28 15.26
CA ILE A 112 -3.63 -2.75 16.44
C ILE A 112 -2.13 -3.03 16.36
N ASN A 113 -1.75 -4.28 16.08
CA ASN A 113 -0.34 -4.67 15.96
C ASN A 113 0.39 -3.96 14.81
N THR A 114 -0.33 -3.41 13.83
CA THR A 114 0.27 -2.61 12.75
C THR A 114 0.55 -1.17 13.19
N THR A 115 -0.13 -0.70 14.24
CA THR A 115 0.02 0.67 14.77
C THR A 115 0.94 0.78 15.98
N ASP A 116 1.31 -0.35 16.59
CA ASP A 116 2.24 -0.45 17.71
C ASP A 116 3.70 -0.45 17.25
#